data_AF-A0A553NPY0-F1
#
_entry.id   AF-A0A553NPY0-F1
#
_cell.length_a   1.000
_cell.length_b   1.000
_cell.length_c   1.000
_cell.angle_alpha   90.00
_cell.angle_beta   90.00
_cell.angle_gamma   90.00
#
_symmetry.space_group_name_H-M   'P 1'
#
loop_
_entity.id
_entity.type
_entity.pdbx_description
1 polymer ?
#
loop_
_entity_poly.entity_id
_entity_poly.type
_entity_poly.pdbx_seq_one_letter_code
_entity_poly.pdbx_strand_id
1 'polypeptide(L)'
;MSWLSITSLLTLLDLASAWDNDYDGFLKKECLPNDSIYEVESVHNDHHEDRMWDWRCQPSGYEFESCSWSRDVNQYDEPLNFACSNGVVTGVESTNNNHHEDRVWSFKCCSKPNLCYSECSISAAANQYDGPLSFRVDPGYFLTGADSVHSNHD
;
A
#
# COMPACT_ATOMS: atom_id res chain seq x y z
N MET A 1 -41.12 41.85 -7.97
CA MET A 1 -40.74 40.71 -8.83
C MET A 1 -39.32 40.30 -8.46
N SER A 2 -39.23 39.11 -7.85
CA SER A 2 -38.08 38.19 -7.74
C SER A 2 -36.67 38.70 -8.03
N TRP A 3 -35.83 38.75 -6.99
CA TRP A 3 -34.39 38.55 -7.12
C TRP A 3 -34.07 37.17 -6.54
N LEU A 4 -33.76 36.20 -7.40
CA LEU A 4 -33.28 34.89 -6.98
C LEU A 4 -31.82 35.03 -6.55
N SER A 5 -31.55 34.89 -5.25
CA SER A 5 -30.19 34.69 -4.76
C SER A 5 -29.80 33.24 -5.01
N ILE A 6 -28.89 33.02 -5.94
CA ILE A 6 -28.25 31.71 -6.13
C ILE A 6 -27.22 31.59 -5.01
N THR A 7 -27.60 30.96 -3.91
CA THR A 7 -26.63 30.43 -2.96
C THR A 7 -25.96 29.23 -3.61
N SER A 8 -24.77 29.45 -4.17
CA SER A 8 -23.90 28.37 -4.63
C SER A 8 -23.43 27.60 -3.40
N LEU A 9 -24.01 26.42 -3.20
CA LEU A 9 -23.60 25.49 -2.16
C LEU A 9 -22.29 24.84 -2.65
N LEU A 10 -21.15 25.35 -2.19
CA LEU A 10 -19.89 24.61 -2.33
C LEU A 10 -20.03 23.34 -1.49
N THR A 11 -20.36 22.23 -2.14
CA THR A 11 -20.15 20.91 -1.56
C THR A 11 -18.66 20.69 -1.46
N LEU A 12 -18.09 20.88 -0.27
CA LEU A 12 -16.83 20.27 0.09
C LEU A 12 -17.05 18.75 -0.03
N LEU A 13 -16.58 18.16 -1.12
CA LEU A 13 -16.38 16.72 -1.15
C LEU A 13 -15.32 16.44 -0.10
N ASP A 14 -15.74 15.88 1.04
CA ASP A 14 -14.84 15.16 1.92
C ASP A 14 -14.12 14.13 1.06
N LEU A 15 -12.85 14.39 0.76
CA LEU A 15 -11.91 13.39 0.29
C LEU A 15 -11.58 12.51 1.49
N ALA A 16 -12.57 11.79 2.01
CA ALA A 16 -12.30 10.63 2.83
C ALA A 16 -11.51 9.70 1.92
N SER A 17 -10.23 9.47 2.23
CA SER A 17 -9.46 8.48 1.49
C SER A 17 -10.22 7.16 1.59
N ALA A 18 -10.68 6.64 0.46
CA ALA A 18 -11.39 5.37 0.45
C ALA A 18 -10.34 4.29 0.71
N TRP A 19 -10.50 3.56 1.81
CA TRP A 19 -9.71 2.35 2.06
C TRP A 19 -9.84 1.40 0.87
N ASP A 20 -8.74 0.78 0.47
CA ASP A 20 -8.67 -0.20 -0.62
C ASP A 20 -9.32 -1.54 -0.24
N ASN A 21 -9.61 -1.76 1.04
CA ASN A 21 -10.34 -2.91 1.57
C ASN A 21 -11.08 -2.57 2.88
N ASP A 22 -12.10 -3.36 3.19
CA ASP A 22 -12.69 -3.46 4.54
C ASP A 22 -11.92 -4.49 5.39
N TYR A 23 -12.14 -4.50 6.71
CA TYR A 23 -11.64 -5.57 7.60
C TYR A 23 -12.14 -6.95 7.15
N ASP A 24 -11.31 -7.97 7.38
CA ASP A 24 -11.44 -9.36 6.91
C ASP A 24 -11.56 -9.48 5.38
N GLY A 25 -11.42 -8.37 4.67
CA GLY A 25 -11.56 -8.26 3.24
C GLY A 25 -10.26 -8.58 2.49
N PHE A 26 -10.43 -9.10 1.28
CA PHE A 26 -9.34 -9.19 0.32
C PHE A 26 -8.89 -7.78 -0.08
N LEU A 27 -7.59 -7.54 -0.01
CA LEU A 27 -6.96 -6.32 -0.48
C LEU A 27 -6.41 -6.53 -1.89
N LYS A 28 -6.74 -5.60 -2.80
CA LYS A 28 -6.08 -5.49 -4.09
C LYS A 28 -5.98 -4.05 -4.55
N LYS A 29 -4.74 -3.56 -4.66
CA LYS A 29 -4.43 -2.29 -5.30
C LYS A 29 -3.43 -2.51 -6.42
N GLU A 30 -3.73 -1.95 -7.58
CA GLU A 30 -2.78 -1.83 -8.68
C GLU A 30 -2.79 -0.39 -9.18
N CYS A 31 -1.61 0.20 -9.32
CA CYS A 31 -1.46 1.52 -9.89
C CYS A 31 -1.73 1.51 -11.40
N LEU A 32 -2.09 2.67 -11.94
CA LEU A 32 -2.19 2.84 -13.39
C LEU A 32 -0.84 2.53 -14.06
N PRO A 33 -0.83 2.22 -15.37
CA PRO A 33 0.42 2.03 -16.09
C PRO A 33 1.36 3.23 -15.88
N ASN A 34 2.63 2.94 -15.57
CA ASN A 34 3.70 3.92 -15.29
C ASN A 34 3.59 4.69 -13.97
N ASP A 35 2.58 4.39 -13.16
CA ASP A 35 2.51 4.88 -11.78
C ASP A 35 3.19 3.88 -10.82
N SER A 36 3.66 4.39 -9.70
CA SER A 36 4.25 3.60 -8.61
C SER A 36 3.58 3.94 -7.28
N ILE A 37 3.60 2.99 -6.35
CA ILE A 37 3.18 3.25 -4.98
C ILE A 37 4.17 4.22 -4.33
N TYR A 38 3.64 5.22 -3.62
CA TYR A 38 4.47 6.20 -2.91
C TYR A 38 4.04 6.48 -1.47
N GLU A 39 2.83 6.08 -1.09
CA GLU A 39 2.32 6.30 0.25
C GLU A 39 1.43 5.13 0.64
N VAL A 40 1.55 4.71 1.90
CA VAL A 40 0.78 3.63 2.50
C VAL A 40 0.26 4.13 3.82
N GLU A 41 -1.05 4.08 3.99
CA GLU A 41 -1.72 4.31 5.26
C GLU A 41 -2.50 3.06 5.64
N SER A 42 -2.61 2.78 6.94
CA SER A 42 -3.44 1.68 7.40
C SER A 42 -3.81 1.83 8.86
N VAL A 43 -5.01 1.35 9.20
CA VAL A 43 -5.55 1.35 10.56
C VAL A 43 -5.92 -0.07 10.98
N HIS A 44 -5.59 -0.39 12.24
CA HIS A 44 -5.91 -1.67 12.87
C HIS A 44 -7.26 -1.62 13.60
N ASN A 45 -7.88 -2.78 13.77
CA ASN A 45 -9.02 -2.95 14.65
C ASN A 45 -8.98 -4.27 15.41
N ASP A 46 -8.89 -4.17 16.74
CA ASP A 46 -8.80 -5.30 17.67
C ASP A 46 -10.06 -6.20 17.72
N HIS A 47 -11.19 -5.77 17.14
CA HIS A 47 -12.34 -6.69 17.03
C HIS A 47 -12.17 -7.66 15.85
N HIS A 48 -11.53 -7.21 14.78
CA HIS A 48 -11.25 -8.00 13.59
C HIS A 48 -9.85 -8.65 13.64
N GLU A 49 -8.95 -8.10 14.46
CA GLU A 49 -7.50 -8.39 14.43
C GLU A 49 -6.98 -8.29 12.98
N ASP A 50 -7.39 -7.20 12.33
CA ASP A 50 -7.13 -6.96 10.92
C ASP A 50 -7.04 -5.47 10.62
N ARG A 51 -6.57 -5.16 9.40
CA ARG A 51 -6.26 -3.82 8.96
C ARG A 51 -6.98 -3.45 7.68
N MET A 52 -7.48 -2.22 7.62
CA MET A 52 -7.85 -1.56 6.37
C MET A 52 -6.62 -0.82 5.84
N TRP A 53 -6.43 -0.86 4.52
CA TRP A 53 -5.24 -0.32 3.87
C TRP A 53 -5.59 0.73 2.83
N ASP A 54 -4.75 1.75 2.69
CA ASP A 54 -4.83 2.76 1.64
C ASP A 54 -3.44 2.88 1.00
N TRP A 55 -3.34 2.36 -0.23
CA TRP A 55 -2.12 2.35 -1.02
C TRP A 55 -2.23 3.38 -2.13
N ARG A 56 -1.49 4.48 -2.04
CA ARG A 56 -1.59 5.59 -2.99
C ARG A 56 -0.53 5.51 -4.07
N CYS A 57 -0.97 5.84 -5.28
CA CYS A 57 -0.16 5.81 -6.49
C CYS A 57 0.17 7.22 -6.96
N GLN A 58 1.35 7.40 -7.56
CA GLN A 58 1.75 8.61 -8.26
C GLN A 58 2.49 8.27 -9.55
N PRO A 59 2.53 9.20 -10.52
CA PRO A 59 3.38 9.05 -11.70
C PRO A 59 4.83 8.77 -11.32
N SER A 60 5.40 7.70 -11.84
CA SER A 60 6.81 7.35 -11.57
C SER A 60 7.80 8.20 -12.38
N GLY A 61 7.34 8.84 -13.45
CA GLY A 61 8.18 9.52 -14.44
C GLY A 61 8.88 8.55 -15.42
N TYR A 62 8.58 7.26 -15.36
CA TYR A 62 9.18 6.23 -16.20
C TYR A 62 8.13 5.35 -16.87
N GLU A 63 8.40 4.96 -18.11
CA GLU A 63 7.66 3.89 -18.78
C GLU A 63 8.21 2.53 -18.33
N PHE A 64 7.38 1.73 -17.65
CA PHE A 64 7.76 0.37 -17.26
C PHE A 64 7.57 -0.60 -18.42
N GLU A 65 8.53 -1.51 -18.60
CA GLU A 65 8.53 -2.45 -19.74
C GLU A 65 8.25 -3.88 -19.30
N SER A 66 8.49 -4.22 -18.03
CA SER A 66 8.31 -5.58 -17.52
C SER A 66 7.72 -5.56 -16.13
N CYS A 67 6.51 -6.11 -16.00
CA CYS A 67 5.76 -6.17 -14.76
C CYS A 67 5.31 -7.61 -14.47
N SER A 68 5.47 -8.04 -13.23
CA SER A 68 5.01 -9.35 -12.79
C SER A 68 4.60 -9.33 -11.33
N TRP A 69 3.53 -10.04 -11.02
CA TRP A 69 3.18 -10.39 -9.65
C TRP A 69 4.16 -11.44 -9.12
N SER A 70 4.55 -11.29 -7.86
CA SER A 70 5.15 -12.37 -7.09
C SER A 70 4.14 -13.49 -6.86
N ARG A 71 4.62 -14.62 -6.34
CA ARG A 71 3.76 -15.51 -5.54
C ARG A 71 3.57 -14.91 -4.16
N ASP A 72 2.86 -15.60 -3.29
CA ASP A 72 2.84 -15.29 -1.87
C ASP A 72 4.26 -15.21 -1.31
N VAL A 73 4.56 -14.11 -0.64
CA VAL A 73 5.92 -13.78 -0.17
C VAL A 73 6.13 -14.07 1.32
N ASN A 74 5.04 -14.34 2.03
CA ASN A 74 5.04 -14.86 3.41
C ASN A 74 3.95 -15.94 3.57
N GLN A 75 3.91 -16.57 4.73
CA GLN A 75 2.79 -17.39 5.20
C GLN A 75 2.08 -16.65 6.33
N TYR A 76 0.92 -17.14 6.76
CA TYR A 76 0.33 -16.68 8.02
C TYR A 76 1.28 -16.95 9.17
N ASP A 77 1.23 -16.09 10.18
CA ASP A 77 2.07 -16.11 11.37
C ASP A 77 3.58 -15.93 11.11
N GLU A 78 3.95 -15.48 9.91
CA GLU A 78 5.34 -15.30 9.49
C GLU A 78 5.62 -13.87 9.05
N PRO A 79 6.82 -13.33 9.35
CA PRO A 79 7.19 -11.99 8.98
C PRO A 79 7.24 -11.82 7.45
N LEU A 80 6.98 -10.60 7.01
CA LEU A 80 7.22 -10.18 5.64
C LEU A 80 8.69 -9.79 5.48
N ASN A 81 9.37 -10.33 4.47
CA ASN A 81 10.66 -9.84 4.01
C ASN A 81 10.70 -9.94 2.49
N PHE A 82 10.34 -8.85 1.81
CA PHE A 82 10.21 -8.84 0.36
C PHE A 82 10.86 -7.61 -0.26
N ALA A 83 11.60 -7.82 -1.34
CA ALA A 83 12.09 -6.76 -2.20
C ALA A 83 12.02 -7.19 -3.67
N CYS A 84 11.59 -6.27 -4.53
CA CYS A 84 11.71 -6.40 -5.98
C CYS A 84 13.20 -6.46 -6.35
N SER A 85 13.61 -7.53 -7.04
CA SER A 85 15.03 -7.76 -7.37
C SER A 85 15.68 -6.65 -8.20
N ASN A 86 14.92 -5.95 -9.05
CA ASN A 86 15.33 -4.79 -9.84
C ASN A 86 14.08 -4.02 -10.32
N GLY A 87 13.23 -3.61 -9.39
CA GLY A 87 11.96 -3.00 -9.76
C GLY A 87 11.35 -2.19 -8.63
N VAL A 88 10.23 -1.56 -8.96
CA VAL A 88 9.40 -0.79 -8.04
C VAL A 88 8.09 -1.52 -7.79
N VAL A 89 7.54 -1.33 -6.60
CA VAL A 89 6.22 -1.84 -6.25
C VAL A 89 5.15 -0.97 -6.94
N THR A 90 4.33 -1.60 -7.77
CA THR A 90 3.22 -0.95 -8.50
C THR A 90 1.86 -1.56 -8.16
N GLY A 91 1.85 -2.59 -7.33
CA GLY A 91 0.62 -3.22 -6.87
C GLY A 91 0.88 -4.12 -5.68
N VAL A 92 -0.19 -4.36 -4.94
CA VAL A 92 -0.21 -5.19 -3.75
C VAL A 92 -1.53 -5.96 -3.71
N GLU A 93 -1.44 -7.22 -3.30
CA GLU A 93 -2.56 -8.08 -3.01
C GLU A 93 -2.34 -8.72 -1.64
N SER A 94 -3.41 -8.88 -0.89
CA SER A 94 -3.34 -9.59 0.38
C SER A 94 -4.64 -10.29 0.74
N THR A 95 -4.51 -11.49 1.27
CA THR A 95 -5.62 -12.29 1.78
C THR A 95 -5.50 -12.41 3.29
N ASN A 96 -6.55 -12.00 4.00
CA ASN A 96 -6.69 -12.23 5.44
C ASN A 96 -7.23 -13.65 5.71
N ASN A 97 -6.88 -14.20 6.87
CA ASN A 97 -7.53 -15.39 7.41
C ASN A 97 -7.93 -15.19 8.87
N ASN A 98 -9.23 -15.21 9.16
CA ASN A 98 -9.77 -15.02 10.52
C ASN A 98 -9.40 -16.12 11.53
N HIS A 99 -8.83 -17.26 11.11
CA HIS A 99 -8.32 -18.25 12.07
C HIS A 99 -6.92 -17.89 12.56
N HIS A 100 -6.11 -17.31 11.69
CA HIS A 100 -4.76 -16.84 12.00
C HIS A 100 -4.73 -15.38 12.46
N GLU A 101 -5.76 -14.60 12.11
CA GLU A 101 -5.81 -13.15 12.36
C GLU A 101 -4.60 -12.43 11.72
N ASP A 102 -4.21 -12.92 10.53
CA ASP A 102 -3.04 -12.45 9.80
C ASP A 102 -3.28 -12.45 8.28
N ARG A 103 -2.36 -11.80 7.55
CA ARG A 103 -2.42 -11.54 6.12
C ARG A 103 -1.22 -12.15 5.39
N VAL A 104 -1.53 -12.90 4.32
CA VAL A 104 -0.55 -13.32 3.31
C VAL A 104 -0.48 -12.26 2.21
N TRP A 105 0.73 -11.92 1.78
CA TRP A 105 1.00 -10.83 0.85
C TRP A 105 1.55 -11.32 -0.49
N SER A 106 1.21 -10.59 -1.54
CA SER A 106 1.79 -10.67 -2.88
C SER A 106 1.99 -9.25 -3.42
N PHE A 107 3.06 -9.03 -4.19
CA PHE A 107 3.41 -7.72 -4.73
C PHE A 107 3.63 -7.75 -6.23
N LYS A 108 3.22 -6.69 -6.91
CA LYS A 108 3.54 -6.46 -8.32
C LYS A 108 4.80 -5.63 -8.43
N CYS A 109 5.82 -6.20 -9.05
CA CYS A 109 7.05 -5.51 -9.37
C CYS A 109 7.04 -5.11 -10.84
N CYS A 110 7.31 -3.83 -11.12
CA CYS A 110 7.59 -3.34 -12.46
C CYS A 110 9.02 -2.85 -12.59
N SER A 111 9.61 -3.04 -13.76
CA SER A 111 10.98 -2.66 -14.06
C SER A 111 11.08 -1.93 -15.39
N LYS A 112 12.11 -1.09 -15.49
CA LYS A 112 12.52 -0.41 -16.71
C LYS A 112 13.98 -0.75 -16.99
N PRO A 113 14.32 -1.27 -18.17
CA PRO A 113 15.70 -1.48 -18.57
C PRO A 113 16.52 -0.19 -18.44
N ASN A 114 17.75 -0.33 -17.95
CA ASN A 114 18.69 0.77 -17.72
C ASN A 114 18.26 1.80 -16.66
N LEU A 115 17.20 1.54 -15.88
CA LEU A 115 16.94 2.26 -14.64
C LEU A 115 17.77 1.62 -13.52
N CYS A 116 18.68 2.39 -12.92
CA CYS A 116 19.50 1.92 -11.81
C CYS A 116 18.79 2.20 -10.48
N TYR A 117 18.31 1.14 -9.83
CA TYR A 117 17.87 1.20 -8.44
C TYR A 117 19.10 1.03 -7.56
N SER A 118 19.60 2.12 -6.99
CA SER A 118 20.77 2.15 -6.11
C SER A 118 20.40 2.81 -4.78
N GLU A 119 21.26 2.64 -3.75
CA GLU A 119 21.03 3.18 -2.41
C GLU A 119 19.73 2.69 -1.74
N CYS A 120 19.32 1.44 -2.02
CA CYS A 120 18.18 0.82 -1.35
C CYS A 120 18.47 0.72 0.16
N SER A 121 17.52 1.19 0.97
CA SER A 121 17.56 1.07 2.42
C SER A 121 16.19 0.70 2.97
N ILE A 122 16.18 0.00 4.10
CA ILE A 122 14.97 -0.23 4.89
C ILE A 122 14.75 1.01 5.74
N SER A 123 13.54 1.56 5.72
CA SER A 123 13.15 2.70 6.54
C SER A 123 13.12 2.33 8.03
N ALA A 124 12.94 3.32 8.90
CA ALA A 124 12.50 3.03 10.25
C ALA A 124 11.11 2.36 10.22
N ALA A 125 10.79 1.59 11.27
CA ALA A 125 9.48 0.97 11.41
C ALA A 125 8.35 2.00 11.22
N ALA A 126 7.42 1.70 10.31
CA ALA A 126 6.33 2.61 9.94
C ALA A 126 5.23 2.69 11.02
N ASN A 127 5.21 1.75 11.96
CA ASN A 127 4.31 1.69 13.11
C ASN A 127 4.88 0.77 14.20
N GLN A 128 4.23 0.80 15.37
CA GLN A 128 4.32 -0.24 16.40
C GLN A 128 3.17 -1.26 16.19
N TYR A 129 3.18 -2.37 16.94
CA TYR A 129 2.05 -3.30 17.02
C TYR A 129 0.73 -2.54 17.24
N ASP A 130 -0.31 -2.93 16.51
CA ASP A 130 -1.67 -2.35 16.43
C ASP A 130 -1.76 -0.85 16.09
N GLY A 131 -0.64 -0.15 16.06
CA GLY A 131 -0.58 1.25 15.75
C GLY A 131 -0.98 1.52 14.30
N PRO A 132 -1.51 2.72 14.00
CA PRO A 132 -1.71 3.14 12.62
C PRO A 132 -0.37 3.16 11.89
N LEU A 133 -0.38 2.69 10.64
CA LEU A 133 0.77 2.76 9.75
C LEU A 133 0.62 3.99 8.86
N SER A 134 1.69 4.78 8.77
CA SER A 134 1.83 5.84 7.79
C SER A 134 3.26 5.86 7.29
N PHE A 135 3.42 5.57 6.01
CA PHE A 135 4.72 5.58 5.34
C PHE A 135 4.60 6.32 4.01
N ARG A 136 5.56 7.20 3.75
CA ARG A 136 5.68 7.91 2.48
C ARG A 136 7.10 7.76 1.95
N VAL A 137 7.21 7.43 0.67
CA VAL A 137 8.47 7.36 -0.05
C VAL A 137 9.06 8.76 -0.18
N ASP A 138 10.35 8.89 0.10
CA ASP A 138 11.07 10.15 -0.03
C ASP A 138 11.10 10.65 -1.49
N PRO A 139 11.09 11.98 -1.72
CA PRO A 139 11.20 12.52 -3.07
C PRO A 139 12.43 12.01 -3.81
N GLY A 140 12.22 11.46 -5.02
CA GLY A 140 13.30 10.89 -5.86
C GLY A 140 13.59 9.41 -5.58
N TYR A 141 12.93 8.80 -4.61
CA TYR A 141 13.00 7.37 -4.32
C TYR A 141 11.74 6.63 -4.78
N PHE A 142 11.80 5.30 -4.75
CA PHE A 142 10.68 4.41 -5.02
C PHE A 142 10.50 3.42 -3.88
N LEU A 143 9.25 3.00 -3.63
CA LEU A 143 9.00 1.80 -2.83
C LEU A 143 9.43 0.58 -3.64
N THR A 144 10.37 -0.19 -3.11
CA THR A 144 10.92 -1.38 -3.78
C THR A 144 10.64 -2.68 -3.03
N GLY A 145 10.07 -2.62 -1.84
CA GLY A 145 9.82 -3.77 -0.98
C GLY A 145 9.09 -3.40 0.29
N ALA A 146 8.88 -4.38 1.15
CA ALA A 146 8.28 -4.24 2.46
C ALA A 146 8.87 -5.29 3.42
N ASP A 147 8.98 -4.90 4.69
CA ASP A 147 9.50 -5.72 5.78
C ASP A 147 8.56 -5.57 6.99
N SER A 148 8.32 -6.66 7.71
CA SER A 148 7.51 -6.67 8.92
C SER A 148 8.02 -7.67 9.95
N VAL A 149 7.54 -7.51 11.17
CA VAL A 149 7.65 -8.49 12.24
C VAL A 149 6.25 -8.99 12.60
N HIS A 150 6.19 -10.14 13.26
CA HIS A 150 4.93 -10.80 13.66
C HIS A 150 4.94 -11.15 15.15
N SER A 151 3.79 -11.07 15.84
CA SER A 151 3.56 -11.57 17.20
C SER A 151 2.13 -12.07 17.33
N ASN A 152 1.92 -13.24 17.94
CA ASN A 152 0.59 -13.78 18.27
C ASN A 152 0.06 -13.27 19.63
N HIS A 153 0.78 -12.35 20.26
CA HIS A 153 0.61 -12.03 21.69
C HIS A 153 0.65 -10.54 22.01
N ASP A 154 0.92 -9.68 21.03
CA ASP A 154 1.16 -8.24 21.20
C ASP A 154 0.49 -7.42 20.11
#